data_AF-A0A671T3G6-F1
#
_entry.id   AF-A0A671T3G6-F1
#
_cell.length_a   1.000
_cell.length_b   1.000
_cell.length_c   1.000
_cell.angle_alpha   90.00
_cell.angle_beta   90.00
_cell.angle_gamma   90.00
#
_symmetry.space_group_name_H-M   'P 1'
#
loop_
_entity.id
_entity.type
_entity.pdbx_description
1 polymer ?
#
loop_
_entity_poly.entity_id
_entity_poly.type
_entity_poly.pdbx_seq_one_letter_code
_entity_poly.pdbx_strand_id
1 'polypeptide(L)'
;MIYDRLWTHDCLFISVCVCVCVCVCLGSECGAGCHQHHGFCEQSGECRCRAGWRGAACDQCVPSPDCVHGACEEPGQCICERGWTGARCDRDVHQCSSKPCSGNSTCVETGGGGGGGGGCVCLCPPGFTGDSCQLKKGPCSVNGSRCQNGGTCVNTSGFDSRCSCLCPPGFTGAVCEMELDVCEPNPCVNGGRCVRRDPTYTCVCPHRFTGPSCELHISKLKPKPSDPLVTRSQIICFSVLGLLTCLVVLVTTGIVFFNRCETWMANAKYSQLVRQQRDRQREQHSLNIILPEKIKLSNYSKEDEKQL
;
A
#
# COMPACT_ATOMS: atom_id res chain seq x y z
N MET A 1 -25.04 16.36 -32.01
CA MET A 1 -25.39 17.32 -33.08
C MET A 1 -25.05 16.67 -34.41
N ILE A 2 -25.99 15.92 -34.99
CA ILE A 2 -25.85 15.34 -36.32
C ILE A 2 -27.13 15.69 -37.07
N TYR A 3 -26.90 16.12 -38.32
CA TYR A 3 -27.77 16.77 -39.28
C TYR A 3 -29.22 16.25 -39.37
N ASP A 4 -30.15 17.19 -39.24
CA ASP A 4 -31.46 17.15 -39.87
C ASP A 4 -31.31 17.18 -41.40
N ARG A 5 -31.95 16.24 -42.12
CA ARG A 5 -32.67 16.57 -43.35
C ARG A 5 -33.96 15.77 -43.42
N LEU A 6 -35.03 16.55 -43.34
CA LEU A 6 -36.41 16.18 -43.49
C LEU A 6 -36.69 15.50 -44.83
N TRP A 7 -37.67 14.60 -44.74
CA TRP A 7 -38.42 13.96 -45.79
C TRP A 7 -39.13 14.97 -46.69
N THR A 8 -39.02 14.82 -48.00
CA THR A 8 -39.98 15.38 -48.96
C THR A 8 -40.94 14.28 -49.37
N HIS A 9 -42.13 14.28 -48.77
CA HIS A 9 -43.31 13.60 -49.31
C HIS A 9 -43.95 14.51 -50.35
N ASP A 10 -43.76 14.22 -51.64
CA ASP A 10 -44.69 14.64 -52.68
C ASP A 10 -45.32 13.39 -53.29
N CYS A 11 -46.53 13.09 -52.82
CA CYS A 11 -47.42 12.10 -53.40
C CYS A 11 -48.01 12.65 -54.70
N LEU A 12 -47.51 12.21 -55.85
CA LEU A 12 -48.27 12.31 -57.10
C LEU A 12 -49.16 11.07 -57.24
N PHE A 13 -50.46 11.30 -57.07
CA PHE A 13 -51.54 10.34 -57.30
C PHE A 13 -51.64 10.02 -58.81
N ILE A 14 -51.13 8.87 -59.26
CA ILE A 14 -51.65 8.19 -60.46
C ILE A 14 -51.64 6.67 -60.20
N SER A 15 -52.86 6.14 -60.07
CA SER A 15 -53.37 4.83 -60.50
C SER A 15 -52.47 3.59 -60.44
N VAL A 16 -53.08 2.52 -59.92
CA VAL A 16 -52.62 1.12 -59.84
C VAL A 16 -51.70 0.84 -58.64
N CYS A 17 -52.33 0.53 -57.49
CA CYS A 17 -51.67 -0.22 -56.41
C CYS A 17 -51.37 -1.65 -56.88
N VAL A 18 -50.25 -1.84 -57.59
CA VAL A 18 -49.50 -3.08 -57.45
C VAL A 18 -48.52 -2.83 -56.32
N CYS A 19 -48.84 -3.29 -55.10
CA CYS A 19 -47.83 -3.45 -54.07
C CYS A 19 -46.87 -4.55 -54.54
N VAL A 20 -45.90 -4.20 -55.36
CA VAL A 20 -44.70 -5.01 -55.48
C VAL A 20 -43.96 -4.80 -54.15
N CYS A 21 -44.18 -5.70 -53.21
CA CYS A 21 -43.27 -5.86 -52.08
C CYS A 21 -41.92 -6.28 -52.67
N VAL A 22 -41.11 -5.29 -53.05
CA VAL A 22 -39.69 -5.52 -53.23
C VAL A 22 -39.16 -5.77 -51.83
N CYS A 23 -38.97 -7.05 -51.49
CA CYS A 23 -38.12 -7.43 -50.37
C CYS A 23 -36.71 -6.94 -50.71
N VAL A 24 -36.41 -5.69 -50.37
CA VAL A 24 -35.03 -5.26 -50.25
C VAL A 24 -34.50 -6.02 -49.04
N CYS A 25 -33.60 -6.98 -49.27
CA CYS A 25 -32.80 -7.55 -48.20
C CYS A 25 -31.97 -6.39 -47.62
N LEU A 26 -32.50 -5.73 -46.59
CA LEU A 26 -31.70 -4.93 -45.67
C LEU A 26 -30.62 -5.89 -45.15
N GLY A 27 -29.36 -5.51 -45.30
CA GLY A 27 -28.22 -6.36 -45.01
C GLY A 27 -28.36 -7.06 -43.66
N SER A 28 -27.81 -8.27 -43.57
CA SER A 28 -27.80 -9.08 -42.34
C SER A 28 -27.22 -8.28 -41.17
N GLU A 29 -28.07 -7.86 -40.24
CA GLU A 29 -27.61 -7.25 -38.99
C GLU A 29 -26.99 -8.33 -38.10
N CYS A 30 -25.72 -8.12 -37.77
CA CYS A 30 -25.01 -8.98 -36.83
C CYS A 30 -25.65 -8.91 -35.43
N GLY A 31 -25.61 -10.02 -34.70
CA GLY A 31 -25.99 -10.04 -33.29
C GLY A 31 -25.20 -9.01 -32.47
N ALA A 32 -25.80 -8.47 -31.42
CA ALA A 32 -25.20 -7.45 -30.57
C ALA A 32 -23.84 -7.91 -30.02
N GLY A 33 -22.78 -7.15 -30.30
CA GLY A 33 -21.42 -7.42 -29.83
C GLY A 33 -20.45 -8.01 -30.86
N CYS A 34 -20.88 -8.26 -32.11
CA CYS A 34 -19.96 -8.68 -33.18
C CYS A 34 -18.96 -7.56 -33.55
N HIS A 35 -17.66 -7.88 -33.59
CA HIS A 35 -16.62 -6.89 -33.89
C HIS A 35 -16.75 -6.35 -35.32
N GLN A 36 -16.80 -5.02 -35.47
CA GLN A 36 -17.14 -4.34 -36.73
C GLN A 36 -16.21 -4.66 -37.90
N HIS A 37 -14.94 -4.98 -37.61
CA HIS A 37 -13.93 -5.26 -38.64
C HIS A 37 -13.55 -6.74 -38.73
N HIS A 38 -13.73 -7.50 -37.66
CA HIS A 38 -13.21 -8.87 -37.55
C HIS A 38 -14.32 -9.92 -37.60
N GLY A 39 -15.57 -9.50 -37.44
CA GLY A 39 -16.76 -10.31 -37.64
C GLY A 39 -17.50 -9.95 -38.93
N PHE A 40 -18.28 -10.89 -39.45
CA PHE A 40 -19.27 -10.69 -40.50
C PHE A 40 -20.45 -11.64 -40.26
N CYS A 41 -21.62 -11.34 -40.82
CA CYS A 41 -22.82 -12.15 -40.61
C CYS A 41 -23.54 -12.40 -41.94
N GLU A 42 -23.87 -13.66 -42.21
CA GLU A 42 -24.65 -14.08 -43.38
C GLU A 42 -26.14 -14.29 -43.05
N GLN A 43 -26.47 -14.51 -41.78
CA GLN A 43 -27.84 -14.65 -41.25
C GLN A 43 -27.98 -13.85 -39.96
N SER A 44 -29.20 -13.43 -39.63
CA SER A 44 -29.49 -12.64 -38.42
C SER A 44 -29.08 -13.40 -37.15
N GLY A 45 -28.15 -12.84 -36.37
CA GLY A 45 -27.81 -13.34 -35.04
C GLY A 45 -26.57 -14.24 -34.92
N GLU A 46 -25.91 -14.62 -36.03
CA GLU A 46 -24.67 -15.41 -36.00
C GLU A 46 -23.46 -14.57 -36.44
N CYS A 47 -22.51 -14.30 -35.52
CA CYS A 47 -21.26 -13.60 -35.82
C CYS A 47 -20.19 -14.61 -36.25
N ARG A 48 -19.73 -14.53 -37.51
CA ARG A 48 -18.63 -15.35 -38.02
C ARG A 48 -17.34 -14.55 -38.05
N CYS A 49 -16.26 -15.16 -37.59
CA CYS A 49 -14.96 -14.50 -37.51
C CYS A 49 -14.19 -14.60 -38.81
N ARG A 50 -13.54 -13.50 -39.19
CA ARG A 50 -12.52 -13.48 -40.24
C ARG A 50 -11.31 -14.31 -39.80
N ALA A 51 -10.54 -14.78 -40.78
CA ALA A 51 -9.35 -15.60 -40.53
C ALA A 51 -8.43 -14.94 -39.49
N GLY A 52 -8.04 -15.71 -38.48
CA GLY A 52 -7.16 -15.23 -37.41
C GLY A 52 -7.87 -14.65 -36.18
N TRP A 53 -9.20 -14.61 -36.16
CA TRP A 53 -10.00 -14.17 -35.02
C TRP A 53 -10.94 -15.28 -34.54
N ARG A 54 -11.25 -15.29 -33.24
CA ARG A 54 -12.11 -16.25 -32.56
C ARG A 54 -12.92 -15.59 -31.45
N GLY A 55 -13.77 -16.38 -30.79
CA GLY A 55 -14.69 -15.92 -29.75
C GLY A 55 -16.05 -15.51 -30.32
N ALA A 56 -17.06 -15.40 -29.46
CA ALA A 56 -18.44 -15.10 -29.88
C ALA A 56 -18.60 -13.72 -30.53
N ALA A 57 -17.68 -12.79 -30.21
CA ALA A 57 -17.63 -11.43 -30.74
C ALA A 57 -16.53 -11.22 -31.80
N CYS A 58 -15.69 -12.22 -32.07
CA CYS A 58 -14.51 -12.10 -32.96
C CYS A 58 -13.49 -11.05 -32.52
N ASP A 59 -13.34 -10.88 -31.21
CA ASP A 59 -12.46 -9.93 -30.54
C ASP A 59 -11.16 -10.56 -30.03
N GLN A 60 -11.05 -11.90 -30.06
CA GLN A 60 -9.86 -12.62 -29.63
C GLN A 60 -9.04 -13.05 -30.84
N CYS A 61 -7.73 -12.80 -30.82
CA CYS A 61 -6.85 -13.31 -31.85
C CYS A 61 -6.66 -14.84 -31.73
N VAL A 62 -6.31 -15.45 -32.85
CA VAL A 62 -5.86 -16.84 -32.93
C VAL A 62 -4.34 -16.83 -33.04
N PRO A 63 -3.61 -17.40 -32.05
CA PRO A 63 -2.17 -17.54 -32.14
C PRO A 63 -1.75 -18.42 -33.32
N SER A 64 -0.46 -18.39 -33.68
CA SER A 64 0.08 -19.33 -34.66
C SER A 64 -0.31 -20.79 -34.29
N PRO A 65 -0.73 -21.64 -35.25
CA PRO A 65 -1.22 -23.00 -34.97
C PRO A 65 -0.19 -23.89 -34.27
N ASP A 66 1.08 -23.51 -34.37
CA ASP A 66 2.22 -24.21 -33.82
C ASP A 66 2.67 -23.68 -32.44
N CYS A 67 1.96 -22.69 -31.89
CA CYS A 67 2.24 -22.03 -30.62
C CYS A 67 1.92 -22.95 -29.44
N VAL A 68 2.95 -23.35 -28.67
CA VAL A 68 2.79 -24.28 -27.54
C VAL A 68 2.54 -23.51 -26.24
N HIS A 69 3.43 -22.59 -25.88
CA HIS A 69 3.38 -21.82 -24.62
C HIS A 69 3.44 -20.31 -24.87
N GLY A 70 2.38 -19.76 -25.47
CA GLY A 70 2.32 -18.35 -25.82
C GLY A 70 0.91 -17.84 -26.13
N ALA A 71 0.77 -16.52 -26.17
CA ALA A 71 -0.45 -15.81 -26.52
C ALA A 71 -0.25 -14.94 -27.78
N CYS A 72 -1.31 -14.28 -28.24
CA CYS A 72 -1.23 -13.36 -29.37
C CYS A 72 -1.78 -11.97 -28.97
N GLU A 73 -1.27 -10.94 -29.60
CA GLU A 73 -1.90 -9.62 -29.66
C GLU A 73 -2.49 -9.40 -31.06
N GLU A 74 -1.76 -9.80 -32.10
CA GLU A 74 -2.26 -9.86 -33.47
C GLU A 74 -2.39 -11.30 -33.98
N PRO A 75 -3.31 -11.56 -34.93
CA PRO A 75 -3.50 -12.88 -35.51
C PRO A 75 -2.21 -13.50 -36.08
N GLY A 76 -1.97 -14.77 -35.77
CA GLY A 76 -0.81 -15.51 -36.28
C GLY A 76 0.50 -15.24 -35.54
N GLN A 77 0.50 -14.37 -34.51
CA GLN A 77 1.65 -14.22 -33.61
C GLN A 77 1.66 -15.32 -32.54
N CYS A 78 2.84 -15.57 -31.98
CA CYS A 78 3.04 -16.41 -30.79
C CYS A 78 4.04 -15.70 -29.88
N ILE A 79 3.51 -14.94 -28.93
CA ILE A 79 4.28 -14.21 -27.92
C ILE A 79 4.46 -15.16 -26.74
N CYS A 80 5.70 -15.57 -26.50
CA CYS A 80 6.01 -16.58 -25.50
C CYS A 80 5.70 -16.13 -24.09
N GLU A 81 5.14 -17.05 -23.30
CA GLU A 81 5.06 -16.89 -21.87
C GLU A 81 6.47 -16.83 -21.26
N ARG A 82 6.58 -16.27 -20.04
CA ARG A 82 7.87 -16.21 -19.34
C ARG A 82 8.48 -17.61 -19.29
N GLY A 83 9.79 -17.70 -19.58
CA GLY A 83 10.58 -18.92 -19.57
C GLY A 83 10.42 -19.83 -20.80
N TRP A 84 9.67 -19.42 -21.81
CA TRP A 84 9.65 -20.06 -23.14
C TRP A 84 10.28 -19.17 -24.22
N THR A 85 10.87 -19.81 -25.23
CA THR A 85 11.53 -19.14 -26.36
C THR A 85 11.36 -19.92 -27.66
N GLY A 86 11.74 -19.29 -28.77
CA GLY A 86 11.54 -19.79 -30.14
C GLY A 86 10.26 -19.27 -30.77
N ALA A 87 10.16 -19.38 -32.10
CA ALA A 87 9.01 -18.88 -32.87
C ALA A 87 7.69 -19.59 -32.53
N ARG A 88 7.78 -20.75 -31.87
CA ARG A 88 6.65 -21.58 -31.44
C ARG A 88 6.50 -21.63 -29.92
N CYS A 89 7.38 -20.97 -29.18
CA CYS A 89 7.44 -21.03 -27.71
C CYS A 89 7.48 -22.47 -27.19
N ASP A 90 8.27 -23.31 -27.86
CA ASP A 90 8.42 -24.75 -27.65
C ASP A 90 9.73 -25.12 -26.95
N ARG A 91 10.60 -24.13 -26.70
CA ARG A 91 11.89 -24.32 -26.03
C ARG A 91 11.94 -23.56 -24.72
N ASP A 92 12.49 -24.19 -23.69
CA ASP A 92 12.75 -23.50 -22.42
C ASP A 92 13.86 -22.44 -22.58
N VAL A 93 13.71 -21.33 -21.85
CA VAL A 93 14.78 -20.36 -21.71
C VAL A 93 15.82 -20.92 -20.75
N HIS A 94 17.04 -21.18 -21.24
CA HIS A 94 18.17 -21.55 -20.41
C HIS A 94 18.80 -20.30 -19.77
N GLN A 95 18.36 -19.95 -18.56
CA GLN A 95 18.85 -18.78 -17.82
C GLN A 95 20.38 -18.79 -17.62
N CYS A 96 21.01 -19.96 -17.47
CA CYS A 96 22.46 -20.11 -17.32
C CYS A 96 23.26 -19.77 -18.59
N SER A 97 22.64 -19.75 -19.76
CA SER A 97 23.32 -19.41 -21.03
C SER A 97 23.79 -17.96 -21.06
N SER A 98 23.14 -17.09 -20.28
CA SER A 98 23.51 -15.68 -20.11
C SER A 98 24.74 -15.46 -19.22
N LYS A 99 25.31 -16.53 -18.63
CA LYS A 99 26.41 -16.48 -17.66
C LYS A 99 26.13 -15.49 -16.51
N PRO A 100 25.02 -15.67 -15.76
CA PRO A 100 24.62 -14.74 -14.71
C PRO A 100 25.54 -14.77 -13.48
N CYS A 101 26.28 -15.87 -13.29
CA CYS A 101 27.18 -16.07 -12.15
C CYS A 101 28.60 -15.53 -12.42
N SER A 102 29.22 -14.92 -11.41
CA SER A 102 30.51 -14.24 -11.52
C SER A 102 31.70 -15.18 -11.35
N GLY A 103 32.74 -15.00 -12.17
CA GLY A 103 34.01 -15.70 -12.03
C GLY A 103 33.88 -17.21 -12.31
N ASN A 104 34.41 -18.03 -11.39
CA ASN A 104 34.46 -19.50 -11.53
C ASN A 104 33.32 -20.23 -10.78
N SER A 105 32.20 -19.55 -10.53
CA SER A 105 31.00 -20.14 -9.91
C SER A 105 30.24 -21.05 -10.86
N THR A 106 29.55 -22.06 -10.32
CA THR A 106 28.73 -22.99 -11.12
C THR A 106 27.28 -22.52 -11.17
N CYS A 107 26.75 -22.35 -12.38
CA CYS A 107 25.35 -22.01 -12.61
C CYS A 107 24.51 -23.29 -12.70
N VAL A 108 23.43 -23.37 -11.94
CA VAL A 108 22.50 -24.49 -11.97
C VAL A 108 21.10 -23.97 -12.30
N GLU A 109 20.51 -24.50 -13.37
CA GLU A 109 19.12 -24.23 -13.71
C GLU A 109 18.22 -24.83 -12.62
N THR A 110 17.38 -23.99 -12.01
CA THR A 110 16.36 -24.46 -11.08
C THR A 110 15.06 -24.63 -11.85
N GLY A 111 14.81 -25.87 -12.31
CA GLY A 111 13.59 -26.20 -13.02
C GLY A 111 12.37 -26.23 -12.10
N GLY A 112 11.39 -25.37 -12.36
CA GLY A 112 10.00 -25.65 -12.00
C GLY A 112 9.49 -26.76 -12.91
N GLY A 113 9.08 -27.89 -12.34
CA GLY A 113 8.69 -29.07 -13.12
C GLY A 113 7.68 -28.75 -14.23
N GLY A 114 8.03 -29.08 -15.47
CA GLY A 114 7.09 -29.23 -16.59
C GLY A 114 6.40 -27.97 -17.12
N GLY A 115 6.78 -26.76 -16.73
CA GLY A 115 6.18 -25.54 -17.26
C GLY A 115 7.09 -24.34 -17.08
N GLY A 116 7.83 -23.98 -18.15
CA GLY A 116 8.77 -22.88 -18.36
C GLY A 116 8.85 -21.76 -17.32
N GLY A 117 9.12 -22.08 -16.06
CA GLY A 117 9.29 -21.14 -14.96
C GLY A 117 10.62 -21.38 -14.28
N GLY A 118 11.65 -21.72 -15.05
CA GLY A 118 12.99 -22.00 -14.55
C GLY A 118 13.65 -20.74 -13.98
N GLY A 119 14.20 -20.84 -12.77
CA GLY A 119 15.16 -19.88 -12.25
C GLY A 119 16.58 -20.37 -12.51
N CYS A 120 17.55 -19.58 -12.06
CA CYS A 120 18.95 -20.00 -12.00
C CYS A 120 19.48 -19.72 -10.60
N VAL A 121 20.27 -20.65 -10.05
CA VAL A 121 21.01 -20.47 -8.79
C VAL A 121 22.50 -20.62 -9.05
N CYS A 122 23.28 -19.68 -8.51
CA CYS A 122 24.73 -19.69 -8.57
C CYS A 122 25.31 -20.39 -7.34
N LEU A 123 26.03 -21.49 -7.54
CA LEU A 123 26.82 -22.14 -6.50
C LEU A 123 28.16 -21.42 -6.34
N CYS A 124 28.30 -20.70 -5.23
CA CYS A 124 29.47 -19.88 -4.97
C CYS A 124 30.68 -20.72 -4.51
N PRO A 125 31.87 -20.48 -5.09
CA PRO A 125 33.09 -21.10 -4.60
C PRO A 125 33.45 -20.62 -3.18
N PRO A 126 34.30 -21.35 -2.45
CA PRO A 126 34.78 -20.94 -1.14
C PRO A 126 35.34 -19.52 -1.18
N GLY A 127 34.93 -18.68 -0.24
CA GLY A 127 35.35 -17.28 -0.20
C GLY A 127 34.52 -16.32 -1.05
N PHE A 128 33.40 -16.75 -1.66
CA PHE A 128 32.47 -15.88 -2.38
C PHE A 128 31.02 -16.04 -1.88
N THR A 129 30.20 -15.01 -2.08
CA THR A 129 28.80 -14.91 -1.64
C THR A 129 28.01 -13.94 -2.52
N GLY A 130 26.69 -13.86 -2.31
CA GLY A 130 25.77 -13.06 -3.12
C GLY A 130 25.08 -13.89 -4.22
N ASP A 131 23.99 -13.38 -4.78
CA ASP A 131 23.12 -14.11 -5.72
C ASP A 131 23.84 -14.53 -7.01
N SER A 132 24.83 -13.74 -7.43
CA SER A 132 25.70 -14.06 -8.56
C SER A 132 27.14 -14.34 -8.14
N CYS A 133 27.38 -14.63 -6.86
CA CYS A 133 28.72 -14.89 -6.30
C CYS A 133 29.73 -13.75 -6.53
N GLN A 134 29.24 -12.53 -6.66
CA GLN A 134 30.01 -11.33 -6.98
C GLN A 134 30.74 -10.76 -5.75
N LEU A 135 30.33 -11.12 -4.54
CA LEU A 135 30.90 -10.60 -3.31
C LEU A 135 31.97 -11.56 -2.78
N LYS A 136 33.20 -11.06 -2.63
CA LYS A 136 34.26 -11.81 -1.93
C LYS A 136 33.97 -11.80 -0.43
N LYS A 137 33.86 -12.97 0.19
CA LYS A 137 33.77 -13.13 1.64
C LYS A 137 35.02 -12.52 2.27
N GLY A 138 34.81 -11.59 3.20
CA GLY A 138 35.90 -11.02 3.97
C GLY A 138 36.50 -12.02 4.95
N PRO A 139 37.65 -11.69 5.56
CA PRO A 139 38.38 -12.57 6.47
C PRO A 139 37.52 -13.11 7.63
N CYS A 140 36.50 -12.37 8.08
CA CYS A 140 35.57 -12.83 9.13
C CYS A 140 34.74 -14.07 8.75
N SER A 141 34.37 -14.23 7.48
CA SER A 141 33.50 -15.34 7.04
C SER A 141 34.29 -16.57 6.57
N VAL A 142 35.59 -16.43 6.30
CA VAL A 142 36.43 -17.52 5.81
C VAL A 142 37.17 -18.23 6.95
N ASN A 143 37.72 -17.48 7.91
CA ASN A 143 38.49 -18.04 9.03
C ASN A 143 37.68 -18.20 10.33
N GLY A 144 36.38 -17.85 10.32
CA GLY A 144 35.56 -17.77 11.52
C GLY A 144 35.93 -16.55 12.40
N SER A 145 35.01 -16.11 13.25
CA SER A 145 35.27 -15.03 14.20
C SER A 145 36.26 -15.50 15.26
N ARG A 146 37.46 -14.94 15.29
CA ARG A 146 38.42 -15.16 16.39
C ARG A 146 38.08 -14.39 17.67
N CYS A 147 37.04 -13.56 17.61
CA CYS A 147 36.59 -12.73 18.72
C CYS A 147 36.03 -13.59 19.87
N GLN A 148 36.53 -13.33 21.07
CA GLN A 148 36.12 -13.99 22.31
C GLN A 148 35.08 -13.14 23.05
N ASN A 149 34.53 -13.68 24.14
CA ASN A 149 33.61 -12.98 25.06
C ASN A 149 32.42 -12.28 24.39
N GLY A 150 31.92 -12.82 23.26
CA GLY A 150 30.80 -12.24 22.52
C GLY A 150 31.17 -11.09 21.58
N GLY A 151 32.45 -10.88 21.27
CA GLY A 151 32.91 -9.88 20.32
C GLY A 151 32.38 -10.09 18.90
N THR A 152 32.02 -9.01 18.22
CA THR A 152 31.52 -9.04 16.84
C THR A 152 32.66 -8.85 15.85
N CYS A 153 32.83 -9.82 14.95
CA CYS A 153 33.84 -9.77 13.90
C CYS A 153 33.45 -8.77 12.82
N VAL A 154 34.31 -7.79 12.54
CA VAL A 154 34.12 -6.83 11.45
C VAL A 154 35.29 -6.90 10.47
N ASN A 155 34.97 -6.91 9.18
CA ASN A 155 35.99 -6.81 8.14
C ASN A 155 36.54 -5.38 8.17
N THR A 156 37.82 -5.23 8.49
CA THR A 156 38.49 -3.93 8.41
C THR A 156 38.56 -3.52 6.94
N SER A 157 38.17 -2.30 6.61
CA SER A 157 38.14 -1.82 5.23
C SER A 157 39.55 -1.84 4.62
N GLY A 158 39.80 -2.79 3.72
CA GLY A 158 41.07 -2.94 3.01
C GLY A 158 41.29 -4.38 2.54
N PHE A 159 42.05 -4.55 1.46
CA PHE A 159 42.45 -5.85 0.90
C PHE A 159 43.32 -6.69 1.85
N ASP A 160 43.67 -6.17 3.02
CA ASP A 160 44.40 -6.91 4.03
C ASP A 160 43.50 -8.00 4.62
N SER A 161 44.04 -9.21 4.72
CA SER A 161 43.44 -10.40 5.35
C SER A 161 43.18 -10.25 6.86
N ARG A 162 42.96 -9.02 7.34
CA ARG A 162 42.81 -8.66 8.75
C ARG A 162 41.34 -8.38 9.03
N CYS A 163 40.87 -8.97 10.11
CA CYS A 163 39.57 -8.72 10.70
C CYS A 163 39.81 -8.01 12.04
N SER A 164 38.91 -7.12 12.44
CA SER A 164 38.89 -6.50 13.76
C SER A 164 37.72 -7.05 14.58
N CYS A 165 37.86 -7.06 15.90
CA CYS A 165 36.79 -7.45 16.81
C CYS A 165 36.21 -6.21 17.49
N LEU A 166 34.89 -6.05 17.41
CA LEU A 166 34.14 -5.09 18.22
C LEU A 166 33.83 -5.76 19.56
N CYS A 167 34.49 -5.28 20.62
CA CYS A 167 34.34 -5.87 21.94
C CYS A 167 33.08 -5.37 22.66
N PRO A 168 32.36 -6.25 23.35
CA PRO A 168 31.24 -5.85 24.18
C PRO A 168 31.73 -5.05 25.40
N PRO A 169 30.84 -4.27 26.05
CA PRO A 169 31.20 -3.52 27.25
C PRO A 169 31.81 -4.42 28.32
N GLY A 170 32.89 -3.96 28.96
CA GLY A 170 33.63 -4.77 29.95
C GLY A 170 34.71 -5.67 29.34
N PHE A 171 34.93 -5.65 28.02
CA PHE A 171 36.02 -6.39 27.38
C PHE A 171 36.86 -5.51 26.45
N THR A 172 38.14 -5.85 26.30
CA THR A 172 39.13 -5.15 25.47
C THR A 172 40.14 -6.16 24.91
N GLY A 173 41.07 -5.69 24.07
CA GLY A 173 42.05 -6.53 23.37
C GLY A 173 41.75 -6.75 21.90
N ALA A 174 42.71 -7.36 21.19
CA ALA A 174 42.61 -7.52 19.73
C ALA A 174 41.49 -8.49 19.32
N VAL A 175 41.17 -9.43 20.20
CA VAL A 175 40.10 -10.40 20.04
C VAL A 175 39.15 -10.41 21.25
N CYS A 176 39.07 -9.32 22.01
CA CYS A 176 38.20 -9.17 23.17
C CYS A 176 38.49 -10.18 24.29
N GLU A 177 39.74 -10.60 24.41
CA GLU A 177 40.24 -11.59 25.36
C GLU A 177 40.45 -11.02 26.77
N MET A 178 40.60 -9.70 26.90
CA MET A 178 40.87 -9.04 28.18
C MET A 178 39.58 -8.50 28.78
N GLU A 179 39.34 -8.77 30.06
CA GLU A 179 38.29 -8.10 30.82
C GLU A 179 38.76 -6.69 31.19
N LEU A 180 37.94 -5.68 30.89
CA LEU A 180 38.23 -4.29 31.17
C LEU A 180 37.97 -4.01 32.65
N ASP A 181 39.02 -3.86 33.44
CA ASP A 181 38.85 -3.30 34.78
C ASP A 181 38.63 -1.79 34.69
N VAL A 182 37.38 -1.37 34.71
CA VAL A 182 36.97 0.05 34.71
C VAL A 182 37.51 0.86 35.90
N CYS A 183 38.10 0.20 36.91
CA CYS A 183 38.79 0.84 38.03
C CYS A 183 40.32 0.88 37.87
N GLU A 184 40.89 0.43 36.75
CA GLU A 184 42.34 0.43 36.52
C GLU A 184 42.73 1.14 35.21
N PRO A 185 43.55 2.21 35.27
CA PRO A 185 44.01 2.88 36.49
C PRO A 185 42.86 3.58 37.22
N ASN A 186 42.95 3.70 38.55
CA ASN A 186 41.88 4.26 39.39
C ASN A 186 41.40 5.64 38.86
N PRO A 187 40.17 5.74 38.33
CA PRO A 187 39.67 6.97 37.74
C PRO A 187 39.25 8.01 38.79
N CYS A 188 39.18 7.62 40.07
CA CYS A 188 38.80 8.50 41.17
C CYS A 188 40.03 9.25 41.70
N VAL A 189 39.97 10.58 41.69
CA VAL A 189 41.05 11.45 42.17
C VAL A 189 40.87 11.81 43.66
N ASN A 190 41.85 12.50 44.25
CA ASN A 190 41.82 12.99 45.63
C ASN A 190 41.59 11.89 46.70
N GLY A 191 42.06 10.67 46.44
CA GLY A 191 41.89 9.52 47.35
C GLY A 191 40.48 8.90 47.30
N GLY A 192 39.71 9.14 46.25
CA GLY A 192 38.45 8.44 46.01
C GLY A 192 38.64 6.95 45.79
N ARG A 193 37.71 6.15 46.31
CA ARG A 193 37.69 4.70 46.10
C ARG A 193 36.79 4.38 44.91
N CYS A 194 37.36 3.75 43.88
CA CYS A 194 36.59 3.24 42.76
C CYS A 194 35.77 2.01 43.17
N VAL A 195 34.51 1.97 42.73
CA VAL A 195 33.61 0.82 42.87
C VAL A 195 33.10 0.46 41.49
N ARG A 196 33.39 -0.77 41.06
CA ARG A 196 32.94 -1.32 39.78
C ARG A 196 31.41 -1.45 39.75
N ARG A 197 30.80 -1.04 38.64
CA ARG A 197 29.37 -1.20 38.34
C ARG A 197 29.18 -1.51 36.86
N ASP A 198 29.35 -2.77 36.47
CA ASP A 198 29.35 -3.19 35.06
C ASP A 198 28.15 -2.60 34.28
N PRO A 199 28.38 -1.88 33.16
CA PRO A 199 29.64 -1.70 32.41
C PRO A 199 30.46 -0.43 32.77
N THR A 200 30.19 0.23 33.90
CA THR A 200 30.75 1.53 34.33
C THR A 200 31.38 1.46 35.73
N TYR A 201 31.81 2.60 36.27
CA TYR A 201 32.34 2.71 37.64
C TYR A 201 31.63 3.84 38.39
N THR A 202 31.69 3.80 39.72
CA THR A 202 31.29 4.91 40.59
C THR A 202 32.39 5.21 41.60
N CYS A 203 32.66 6.49 41.84
CA CYS A 203 33.64 6.92 42.84
C CYS A 203 32.97 7.20 44.18
N VAL A 204 33.47 6.57 45.24
CA VAL A 204 33.11 6.90 46.62
C VAL A 204 34.07 7.97 47.11
N CYS A 205 33.56 9.20 47.24
CA CYS A 205 34.37 10.36 47.57
C CYS A 205 34.61 10.53 49.08
N PRO A 206 35.81 10.96 49.50
CA PRO A 206 36.07 11.38 50.87
C PRO A 206 35.22 12.59 51.29
N HIS A 207 35.08 12.82 52.60
CA HIS A 207 34.17 13.80 53.24
C HIS A 207 34.33 15.28 52.82
N ARG A 208 35.28 15.62 51.92
CA ARG A 208 35.55 16.98 51.43
C ARG A 208 35.48 17.12 49.91
N PHE A 209 35.24 16.02 49.19
CA PHE A 209 35.23 15.99 47.73
C PHE A 209 33.88 15.50 47.19
N THR A 210 33.53 15.92 45.98
CA THR A 210 32.36 15.52 45.23
C THR A 210 32.67 15.53 43.72
N GLY A 211 31.71 15.17 42.88
CA GLY A 211 31.87 15.02 41.43
C GLY A 211 32.05 13.56 41.02
N PRO A 212 31.87 13.23 39.73
CA PRO A 212 31.94 11.86 39.20
C PRO A 212 33.29 11.18 39.45
N SER A 213 34.38 11.95 39.54
CA SER A 213 35.73 11.45 39.82
C SER A 213 36.28 11.98 41.15
N CYS A 214 35.47 12.60 42.01
CA CYS A 214 35.89 13.26 43.25
C CYS A 214 36.84 14.46 43.05
N GLU A 215 36.71 15.15 41.92
CA GLU A 215 37.56 16.27 41.50
C GLU A 215 37.18 17.62 42.13
N LEU A 216 35.94 17.75 42.63
CA LEU A 216 35.42 19.00 43.16
C LEU A 216 35.55 19.04 44.69
N HIS A 217 36.16 20.10 45.22
CA HIS A 217 36.18 20.34 46.66
C HIS A 217 34.86 21.00 47.09
N ILE A 218 34.23 20.50 48.16
CA ILE A 218 32.89 20.94 48.60
C ILE A 218 32.85 22.44 48.94
N SER A 219 33.97 23.04 49.37
CA SER A 219 34.02 24.49 49.62
C SER A 219 33.80 25.36 48.37
N LYS A 220 33.99 24.80 47.17
CA LYS A 220 33.72 25.49 45.90
C LYS A 220 32.24 25.43 45.51
N LEU A 221 31.45 24.56 46.14
CA LEU A 221 30.00 24.57 46.05
C LEU A 221 29.49 25.68 46.96
N LYS A 222 29.56 26.93 46.51
CA LYS A 222 28.77 27.98 47.15
C LYS A 222 27.31 27.56 47.00
N PRO A 223 26.54 27.37 48.10
CA PRO A 223 25.11 27.26 47.95
C PRO A 223 24.66 28.57 47.33
N LYS A 224 24.17 28.50 46.08
CA LYS A 224 23.41 29.60 45.51
C LYS A 224 22.24 29.78 46.48
N PRO A 225 22.04 30.97 47.09
CA PRO A 225 20.83 31.19 47.86
C PRO A 225 19.68 30.87 46.93
N SER A 226 18.85 29.89 47.32
CA SER A 226 17.54 29.72 46.71
C SER A 226 16.81 31.03 46.95
N ASP A 227 16.74 31.88 45.91
CA ASP A 227 16.13 33.20 45.97
C ASP A 227 14.76 33.15 46.66
N PRO A 228 14.55 33.80 47.81
CA PRO A 228 13.22 34.05 48.33
C PRO A 228 13.01 35.56 48.35
N LEU A 229 12.89 36.19 47.19
CA LEU A 229 12.35 37.55 47.08
C LEU A 229 11.46 37.67 45.83
N VAL A 230 10.33 36.97 45.87
CA VAL A 230 9.14 37.39 45.12
C VAL A 230 8.70 38.72 45.73
N THR A 231 9.07 39.83 45.09
CA THR A 231 8.65 41.17 45.50
C THR A 231 7.14 41.28 45.37
N ARG A 232 6.50 42.00 46.31
CA ARG A 232 5.05 42.18 46.44
C ARG A 232 4.36 42.66 45.14
N SER A 233 5.10 43.31 44.23
CA SER A 233 4.62 43.71 42.91
C SER A 233 4.41 42.56 41.93
N GLN A 234 5.17 41.47 42.02
CA GLN A 234 5.04 40.31 41.12
C GLN A 234 3.76 39.52 41.41
N ILE A 235 3.38 39.38 42.68
CA ILE A 235 2.14 38.68 43.09
C ILE A 235 0.90 39.42 42.56
N ILE A 236 0.90 40.75 42.55
CA ILE A 236 -0.18 41.58 42.01
C ILE A 236 -0.26 41.40 40.48
N CYS A 237 0.88 41.36 39.78
CA CYS A 237 0.88 41.11 38.33
C CYS A 237 0.30 39.72 37.98
N PHE A 238 0.69 38.66 38.71
CA PHE A 238 0.18 37.31 38.42
C PHE A 238 -1.30 37.14 38.76
N SER A 239 -1.80 37.79 39.82
CA SER A 239 -3.22 37.74 40.15
C SER A 239 -4.08 38.54 39.15
N VAL A 240 -3.61 39.70 38.67
CA VAL A 240 -4.30 40.47 37.64
C VAL A 240 -4.28 39.75 36.29
N LEU A 241 -3.15 39.14 35.88
CA LEU A 241 -3.09 38.31 34.67
C LEU A 241 -4.00 37.08 34.79
N GLY A 242 -4.05 36.46 35.97
CA GLY A 242 -4.94 35.33 36.25
C GLY A 242 -6.42 35.69 36.15
N LEU A 243 -6.82 36.85 36.67
CA LEU A 243 -8.20 37.32 36.59
C LEU A 243 -8.60 37.71 35.16
N LEU A 244 -7.70 38.36 34.42
CA LEU A 244 -7.94 38.71 33.01
C LEU A 244 -8.05 37.47 32.12
N THR A 245 -7.17 36.48 32.31
CA THR A 245 -7.26 35.21 31.56
C THR A 245 -8.53 34.45 31.90
N CYS A 246 -8.94 34.42 33.17
CA CYS A 246 -10.20 33.79 33.59
C CYS A 246 -11.42 34.48 32.95
N LEU A 247 -11.46 35.82 32.94
CA LEU A 247 -12.52 36.58 32.27
C LEU A 247 -12.57 36.30 30.77
N VAL A 248 -11.42 36.26 30.09
CA VAL A 248 -11.36 35.93 28.65
C VAL A 248 -11.87 34.51 28.39
N VAL A 249 -11.50 33.53 29.23
CA VAL A 249 -12.00 32.16 29.11
C VAL A 249 -13.51 32.09 29.35
N LEU A 250 -14.05 32.80 30.35
CA LEU A 250 -15.49 32.83 30.62
C LEU A 250 -16.28 33.49 29.49
N VAL A 251 -15.77 34.59 28.93
CA VAL A 251 -16.41 35.27 27.79
C VAL A 251 -16.34 34.40 26.53
N THR A 252 -15.18 33.81 26.23
CA THR A 252 -15.03 32.97 25.03
C THR A 252 -15.84 31.68 25.14
N THR A 253 -15.83 30.99 26.27
CA THR A 253 -16.67 29.81 26.50
C THR A 253 -18.16 30.15 26.49
N GLY A 254 -18.56 31.30 27.06
CA GLY A 254 -19.92 31.82 27.00
C GLY A 254 -20.39 32.12 25.57
N ILE A 255 -19.55 32.77 24.76
CA ILE A 255 -19.84 33.05 23.34
C ILE A 255 -19.96 31.73 22.55
N VAL A 256 -19.03 30.79 22.76
CA VAL A 256 -19.10 29.47 22.09
C VAL A 256 -20.37 28.73 22.50
N PHE A 257 -20.76 28.77 23.77
CA PHE A 257 -21.99 28.16 24.25
C PHE A 257 -23.24 28.83 23.64
N PHE A 258 -23.26 30.16 23.55
CA PHE A 258 -24.36 30.92 22.95
C PHE A 258 -24.51 30.60 21.45
N ASN A 259 -23.41 30.60 20.69
CA ASN A 259 -23.40 30.24 19.28
C ASN A 259 -23.81 28.76 19.06
N ARG A 260 -23.45 27.88 19.99
CA ARG A 260 -23.84 26.47 19.95
C ARG A 260 -25.32 26.26 20.32
N CYS A 261 -25.89 27.15 21.12
CA CYS A 261 -27.32 27.17 21.44
C CYS A 261 -28.17 27.64 20.24
N GLU A 262 -27.75 28.71 19.56
CA GLU A 262 -28.37 29.19 18.32
C GLU A 262 -28.44 28.09 17.25
N THR A 263 -27.31 27.41 17.02
CA THR A 263 -27.24 26.29 16.06
C THR A 263 -28.06 25.08 16.51
N TRP A 264 -28.11 24.78 17.81
CA TRP A 264 -28.94 23.71 18.34
C TRP A 264 -30.44 24.01 18.19
N MET A 265 -30.87 25.24 18.44
CA MET A 265 -32.26 25.67 18.22
C MET A 265 -32.65 25.64 16.74
N ALA A 266 -31.75 26.06 15.84
CA ALA A 266 -31.96 25.95 14.40
C ALA A 266 -32.11 24.48 13.95
N ASN A 267 -31.23 23.59 14.45
CA ASN A 267 -31.29 22.17 14.16
C ASN A 267 -32.54 21.49 14.74
N ALA A 268 -33.00 21.91 15.92
CA ALA A 268 -34.25 21.39 16.51
C ALA A 268 -35.45 21.73 15.61
N LYS A 269 -35.54 22.97 15.13
CA LYS A 269 -36.62 23.41 14.22
C LYS A 269 -36.56 22.70 12.87
N TYR A 270 -35.35 22.53 12.30
CA TYR A 270 -35.14 21.73 11.09
C TYR A 270 -35.60 20.27 11.28
N SER A 271 -35.25 19.66 12.42
CA SER A 271 -35.63 18.27 12.72
C SER A 271 -37.15 18.07 12.82
N GLN A 272 -37.90 19.07 13.32
CA GLN A 272 -39.35 19.00 13.38
C GLN A 272 -39.99 19.12 11.99
N LEU A 273 -39.46 20.00 11.13
CA LEU A 273 -39.92 20.12 9.73
C LEU A 273 -39.70 18.82 8.95
N VAL A 274 -38.55 18.16 9.14
CA VAL A 274 -38.26 16.85 8.53
C VAL A 274 -39.23 15.77 9.03
N ARG A 275 -39.60 15.77 10.32
CA ARG A 275 -40.61 14.84 10.86
C ARG A 275 -41.98 15.07 10.23
N GLN A 276 -42.46 16.32 10.17
CA GLN A 276 -43.73 16.66 9.50
C GLN A 276 -43.76 16.28 8.01
N GLN A 277 -42.65 16.46 7.30
CA GLN A 277 -42.51 16.04 5.90
C GLN A 277 -42.62 14.51 5.77
N ARG A 278 -41.97 13.77 6.66
CA ARG A 278 -42.01 12.31 6.69
C ARG A 278 -43.41 11.78 7.01
N ASP A 279 -44.13 12.41 7.93
CA ASP A 279 -45.49 12.01 8.29
C ASP A 279 -46.47 12.27 7.14
N ARG A 280 -46.35 13.42 6.45
CA ARG A 280 -47.11 13.67 5.21
C ARG A 280 -46.80 12.68 4.10
N GLN A 281 -45.54 12.29 3.92
CA GLN A 281 -45.18 11.23 2.98
C GLN A 281 -45.76 9.87 3.37
N ARG A 282 -45.81 9.53 4.66
CA ARG A 282 -46.46 8.30 5.14
C ARG A 282 -47.96 8.32 4.90
N GLU A 283 -48.63 9.44 5.15
CA GLU A 283 -50.05 9.59 4.82
C GLU A 283 -50.29 9.44 3.32
N GLN A 284 -49.48 10.09 2.48
CA GLN A 284 -49.60 9.99 1.03
C GLN A 284 -49.28 8.58 0.50
N HIS A 285 -48.31 7.89 1.09
CA HIS A 285 -48.03 6.49 0.81
C HIS A 285 -49.19 5.57 1.25
N SER A 286 -49.79 5.83 2.42
CA SER A 286 -50.96 5.06 2.88
C SER A 286 -52.18 5.26 1.98
N LEU A 287 -52.43 6.48 1.49
CA LEU A 287 -53.47 6.76 0.50
C LEU A 287 -53.20 6.04 -0.84
N ASN A 288 -51.94 6.05 -1.31
CA ASN A 288 -51.54 5.33 -2.53
C ASN A 288 -51.58 3.81 -2.41
N ILE A 289 -51.52 3.22 -1.21
CA ILE A 289 -51.71 1.78 -1.00
C ILE A 289 -53.21 1.43 -0.93
N ILE A 290 -54.03 2.26 -0.29
CA ILE A 290 -55.46 1.98 -0.08
C ILE A 290 -56.29 2.18 -1.37
N LEU A 291 -55.91 3.12 -2.25
CA LEU A 291 -56.62 3.34 -3.53
C LEU A 291 -56.60 2.13 -4.49
N PRO A 292 -55.47 1.46 -4.78
CA PRO A 292 -55.44 0.32 -5.70
C PRO A 292 -56.11 -0.95 -5.14
N GLU A 293 -56.25 -1.09 -3.81
CA GLU A 293 -56.92 -2.23 -3.20
C GLU A 293 -58.45 -2.12 -3.28
N LYS A 294 -59.01 -0.92 -3.14
CA LYS A 294 -60.45 -0.68 -3.38
C LYS A 294 -60.86 -0.88 -4.84
N ILE A 295 -59.97 -0.59 -5.80
CA ILE A 295 -60.22 -0.80 -7.23
C ILE A 295 -60.17 -2.30 -7.60
N LYS A 296 -59.35 -3.11 -6.91
CA LYS A 296 -59.35 -4.58 -7.07
C LYS A 296 -60.61 -5.24 -6.48
N LEU A 297 -61.13 -4.75 -5.34
CA LEU A 297 -62.38 -5.25 -4.76
C LEU A 297 -63.62 -4.87 -5.59
N SER A 298 -63.64 -3.71 -6.26
CA SER A 298 -64.76 -3.33 -7.15
C SER A 298 -64.80 -4.12 -8.47
N ASN A 299 -63.65 -4.65 -8.92
CA ASN A 299 -63.58 -5.45 -10.13
C ASN A 299 -63.92 -6.94 -9.87
N TYR A 300 -63.65 -7.45 -8.66
CA TYR A 300 -64.08 -8.80 -8.27
C TYR A 300 -65.62 -8.90 -8.16
N SER A 301 -66.31 -7.84 -7.71
CA SER A 301 -67.78 -7.79 -7.64
C SER A 301 -68.49 -7.67 -9.01
N LYS A 302 -67.76 -7.45 -10.11
CA LYS A 302 -68.35 -7.30 -11.46
C LYS A 302 -68.14 -8.52 -12.38
N GLU A 303 -67.31 -9.48 -11.99
CA GLU A 303 -67.10 -10.71 -12.78
C GLU A 303 -68.01 -11.88 -12.33
N ASP A 304 -68.55 -11.85 -11.10
CA ASP A 304 -69.53 -12.86 -10.63
C ASP A 304 -70.99 -12.61 -11.08
N GLU A 305 -71.27 -11.52 -11.80
CA GLU A 305 -72.60 -11.19 -12.34
C GLU A 305 -72.77 -11.57 -13.83
N LYS A 306 -71.86 -12.41 -14.37
CA LYS A 306 -71.88 -12.84 -15.79
C LYS A 306 -71.79 -14.35 -16.03
N GLN A 307 -72.10 -15.17 -15.03
CA GLN A 307 -72.27 -16.63 -15.18
C GLN A 307 -73.53 -17.22 -14.49
N LEU A 308 -74.64 -16.47 -14.45
CA LEU A 308 -75.99 -17.05 -14.33
C LEU A 308 -76.98 -16.36 -15.27
#